data_AF-A0A2G5T149-F1
#
_entry.id   AF-A0A2G5T149-F1
#
_cell.length_a   1.000
_cell.length_b   1.000
_cell.length_c   1.000
_cell.angle_alpha   90.00
_cell.angle_beta   90.00
_cell.angle_gamma   90.00
#
_symmetry.space_group_name_H-M   'P 1'
#
loop_
_entity.id
_entity.type
_entity.pdbx_description
1 polymer ?
#
loop_
_entity_poly.entity_id
_entity_poly.type
_entity_poly.pdbx_seq_one_letter_code
_entity_poly.pdbx_strand_id
1 'polypeptide(L)'
;MIKLFDFGLAYHYKDDDGNLIDDETNPKFKVMKYCSFEVAMGMEPMPKDDIHQLSFAILYASGYDLLHKLRSPPDELLAWKREMLREPSKTLPPLARFLCPWYEELSELNDLVPIDYANLKQKIQESLPAHNASADLYLEIEDGEEILV
;
A
#
# COMPACT_ATOMS: atom_id res chain seq x y z
N MET A 1 -5.87 3.36 -20.31
CA MET A 1 -6.91 3.26 -19.26
C MET A 1 -6.52 2.13 -18.32
N ILE A 2 -6.20 2.46 -17.07
CA ILE A 2 -5.90 1.48 -16.01
C ILE A 2 -7.22 1.00 -15.39
N LYS A 3 -7.33 -0.28 -15.08
CA LYS A 3 -8.51 -0.90 -14.47
C LYS A 3 -8.10 -1.81 -13.33
N LEU A 4 -8.88 -1.81 -12.24
CA LEU A 4 -8.78 -2.79 -11.17
C LEU A 4 -9.70 -3.97 -11.50
N PHE A 5 -9.22 -5.19 -11.25
CA PHE A 5 -9.93 -6.44 -11.51
C PHE A 5 -9.79 -7.37 -10.32
N ASP A 6 -10.57 -8.45 -10.32
CA ASP A 6 -10.61 -9.49 -9.29
C ASP A 6 -10.99 -8.97 -7.89
N PHE A 7 -12.31 -8.88 -7.68
CA PHE A 7 -12.91 -8.50 -6.40
C PHE A 7 -13.22 -9.72 -5.52
N GLY A 8 -12.61 -10.89 -5.77
CA GLY A 8 -12.89 -12.11 -5.01
C GLY A 8 -12.51 -12.05 -3.52
N LEU A 9 -11.67 -11.08 -3.15
CA LEU A 9 -11.29 -10.78 -1.76
C LEU A 9 -11.87 -9.43 -1.27
N ALA A 10 -12.79 -8.83 -2.02
CA ALA A 10 -13.48 -7.63 -1.56
C ALA A 10 -14.34 -7.94 -0.32
N TYR A 11 -14.38 -6.98 0.59
CA TYR A 11 -15.04 -7.11 1.88
C TYR A 11 -16.02 -5.95 2.10
N HIS A 12 -17.26 -6.27 2.46
CA HIS A 12 -18.24 -5.28 2.88
C HIS A 12 -18.02 -4.95 4.35
N TYR A 13 -17.28 -3.87 4.62
CA TYR A 13 -16.88 -3.48 5.97
C TYR A 13 -17.93 -2.69 6.76
N LYS A 14 -18.95 -2.15 6.09
CA LYS A 14 -20.06 -1.43 6.71
C LYS A 14 -21.40 -1.80 6.09
N ASP A 15 -22.44 -1.79 6.93
CA ASP A 15 -23.83 -1.86 6.49
C ASP A 15 -24.35 -0.50 5.99
N ASP A 16 -25.60 -0.48 5.50
CA ASP A 16 -26.25 0.73 4.99
C ASP A 16 -26.45 1.82 6.06
N ASP A 17 -26.45 1.43 7.34
CA ASP A 17 -26.58 2.32 8.50
C ASP A 17 -25.20 2.82 8.99
N GLY A 18 -24.10 2.35 8.39
CA GLY A 18 -22.73 2.74 8.69
C GLY A 18 -22.08 1.98 9.85
N ASN A 19 -22.72 0.92 10.36
CA ASN A 19 -22.15 0.04 11.39
C ASN A 19 -21.17 -0.95 10.76
N LEU A 20 -20.16 -1.34 11.53
CA LEU A 20 -19.22 -2.38 11.09
C LEU A 20 -19.93 -3.73 11.01
N ILE A 21 -19.66 -4.47 9.95
CA ILE A 21 -20.18 -5.82 9.76
C ILE A 21 -19.18 -6.80 10.38
N ASP A 22 -19.66 -7.69 11.25
CA ASP A 22 -18.88 -8.83 11.76
C ASP A 22 -19.36 -10.10 11.03
N ASP A 23 -18.59 -10.53 10.03
CA ASP A 23 -18.90 -11.71 9.20
C ASP A 23 -17.78 -12.76 9.34
N GLU A 24 -18.08 -13.85 10.05
CA GLU A 24 -17.14 -14.95 10.27
C GLU A 24 -16.73 -15.69 8.98
N THR A 25 -17.44 -15.48 7.86
CA THR A 25 -17.09 -16.04 6.55
C THR A 25 -16.03 -15.24 5.80
N ASN A 26 -15.66 -14.06 6.31
CA ASN A 26 -14.64 -13.22 5.72
C ASN A 26 -13.30 -13.94 5.57
N PRO A 27 -12.53 -13.63 4.52
CA PRO A 27 -11.17 -14.12 4.39
C PRO A 27 -10.35 -13.79 5.64
N LYS A 28 -9.46 -14.71 6.03
CA LYS A 28 -8.52 -14.47 7.13
C LYS A 28 -7.41 -13.52 6.68
N PHE A 29 -7.71 -12.22 6.56
CA PHE A 29 -6.78 -11.23 6.04
C PHE A 29 -5.47 -11.14 6.83
N LYS A 30 -5.51 -11.37 8.16
CA LYS A 30 -4.33 -11.36 9.04
C LYS A 30 -3.21 -12.34 8.63
N VAL A 31 -3.54 -13.42 7.91
CA VAL A 31 -2.52 -14.38 7.44
C VAL A 31 -2.02 -14.08 6.02
N MET A 32 -2.61 -13.08 5.35
CA MET A 32 -2.20 -12.69 4.01
C MET A 32 -0.91 -11.88 4.06
N LYS A 33 0.04 -12.19 3.17
CA LYS A 33 1.36 -11.54 3.16
C LYS A 33 1.28 -10.03 2.93
N TYR A 34 0.34 -9.60 2.10
CA TYR A 34 0.12 -8.21 1.73
C TYR A 34 -0.76 -7.43 2.71
N CYS A 35 -1.29 -8.03 3.78
CA CYS A 35 -2.10 -7.25 4.73
C CYS A 35 -1.30 -6.11 5.37
N SER A 36 -1.98 -5.07 5.89
CA SER A 36 -1.32 -3.99 6.63
C SER A 36 -0.71 -4.50 7.95
N PHE A 37 0.07 -3.63 8.61
CA PHE A 37 0.61 -3.94 9.94
C PHE A 37 -0.51 -4.26 10.95
N GLU A 38 -1.56 -3.45 10.99
CA GLU A 38 -2.64 -3.61 11.97
C GLU A 38 -3.50 -4.86 11.71
N VAL A 39 -3.80 -5.15 10.44
CA VAL A 39 -4.51 -6.38 10.08
C VAL A 39 -3.67 -7.61 10.44
N ALA A 40 -2.34 -7.57 10.25
CA ALA A 40 -1.45 -8.64 10.70
C ALA A 40 -1.45 -8.81 12.24
N MET A 41 -1.71 -7.74 12.99
CA MET A 41 -1.89 -7.76 14.45
C MET A 41 -3.28 -8.26 14.89
N GLY A 42 -4.18 -8.53 13.94
CA GLY A 42 -5.52 -9.02 14.20
C GLY A 42 -6.60 -7.94 14.32
N MET A 43 -6.30 -6.71 13.88
CA MET A 43 -7.33 -5.69 13.68
C MET A 43 -8.19 -6.03 12.47
N GLU A 44 -9.43 -5.56 12.47
CA GLU A 44 -10.34 -5.72 11.33
C GLU A 44 -9.83 -4.86 10.15
N PRO A 45 -9.84 -5.37 8.91
CA PRO A 45 -9.46 -4.59 7.74
C PRO A 45 -10.42 -3.41 7.51
N MET A 46 -9.83 -2.24 7.30
CA MET A 46 -10.51 -0.97 7.04
C MET A 46 -10.01 -0.38 5.72
N PRO A 47 -10.71 0.61 5.11
CA PRO A 47 -10.32 1.17 3.81
C PRO A 47 -8.86 1.68 3.74
N LYS A 48 -8.27 2.10 4.86
CA LYS A 48 -6.86 2.52 4.92
C LYS A 48 -5.88 1.38 4.65
N ASP A 49 -6.28 0.13 4.88
CA ASP A 49 -5.43 -1.03 4.67
C ASP A 49 -5.24 -1.36 3.19
N ASP A 50 -6.19 -0.99 2.34
CA ASP A 50 -6.02 -1.02 0.88
C ASP A 50 -4.98 0.01 0.42
N ILE A 51 -4.89 1.15 1.11
CA ILE A 51 -3.87 2.18 0.83
C ILE A 51 -2.49 1.71 1.28
N HIS A 52 -2.39 1.01 2.42
CA HIS A 52 -1.16 0.32 2.80
C HIS A 52 -0.76 -0.75 1.77
N GLN A 53 -1.71 -1.51 1.24
CA GLN A 53 -1.48 -2.50 0.18
C GLN A 53 -0.98 -1.86 -1.12
N LEU A 54 -1.55 -0.72 -1.51
CA LEU A 54 -1.09 0.06 -2.66
C LEU A 54 0.40 0.42 -2.53
N SER A 55 0.87 0.74 -1.33
CA SER A 55 2.30 1.02 -1.08
C SER A 55 3.20 -0.17 -1.39
N PHE A 56 2.74 -1.39 -1.12
CA PHE A 56 3.49 -2.59 -1.52
C PHE A 56 3.54 -2.72 -3.05
N ALA A 57 2.45 -2.42 -3.76
CA ALA A 57 2.46 -2.40 -5.22
C ALA A 57 3.43 -1.33 -5.78
N ILE A 58 3.48 -0.14 -5.18
CA ILE A 58 4.43 0.90 -5.56
C ILE A 58 5.88 0.46 -5.30
N LEU A 59 6.16 -0.15 -4.14
CA LEU A 59 7.49 -0.71 -3.86
C LEU A 59 7.90 -1.77 -4.88
N TYR A 60 7.00 -2.68 -5.22
CA TYR A 60 7.26 -3.67 -6.27
C TYR A 60 7.57 -3.00 -7.61
N ALA A 61 6.77 -2.01 -8.02
CA ALA A 61 7.00 -1.25 -9.24
C ALA A 61 8.30 -0.44 -9.24
N SER A 62 8.80 -0.03 -8.06
CA SER A 62 10.10 0.67 -7.93
C SER A 62 11.33 -0.21 -8.15
N GLY A 63 11.15 -1.51 -8.41
CA GLY A 63 12.24 -2.49 -8.57
C GLY A 63 12.77 -3.06 -7.25
N TYR A 64 12.09 -2.81 -6.12
CA TYR A 64 12.41 -3.48 -4.86
C TYR A 64 12.02 -4.96 -4.95
N ASP A 65 12.89 -5.86 -4.46
CA ASP A 65 12.61 -7.29 -4.35
C ASP A 65 11.62 -7.58 -3.20
N LEU A 66 10.38 -7.14 -3.41
CA LEU A 66 9.28 -7.32 -2.49
C LEU A 66 8.97 -8.80 -2.30
N LEU A 67 9.09 -9.62 -3.35
CA LEU A 67 8.77 -11.05 -3.27
C LEU A 67 9.70 -11.78 -2.31
N HIS A 68 10.99 -11.45 -2.29
CA HIS A 68 11.91 -11.94 -1.28
C HIS A 68 11.50 -11.46 0.12
N LYS A 69 11.19 -10.18 0.27
CA LYS A 69 10.79 -9.61 1.57
C LYS A 69 9.51 -10.25 2.13
N LEU A 70 8.53 -10.57 1.29
CA LEU A 70 7.28 -11.25 1.68
C LEU A 70 7.48 -12.74 2.03
N ARG A 71 8.68 -13.29 1.86
CA ARG A 71 9.07 -14.64 2.32
C ARG A 71 9.85 -14.61 3.63
N SER A 72 10.17 -13.43 4.18
CA SER A 72 10.76 -13.29 5.50
C SER A 72 9.89 -13.98 6.58
N PRO A 73 10.50 -14.42 7.69
CA PRO A 73 9.76 -14.89 8.86
C PRO A 73 8.67 -13.91 9.30
N PRO A 74 7.53 -14.39 9.84
CA PRO A 74 6.40 -13.53 10.22
C PRO A 74 6.78 -12.34 11.11
N ASP A 75 7.62 -12.56 12.12
CA ASP A 75 8.05 -11.49 13.04
C ASP A 75 8.89 -10.41 12.33
N GLU A 76 9.76 -10.81 11.41
CA GLU A 76 10.56 -9.88 10.60
C GLU A 76 9.71 -9.10 9.60
N LEU A 77 8.71 -9.76 9.01
CA LEU A 77 7.79 -9.13 8.07
C LEU A 77 6.90 -8.12 8.80
N LEU A 78 6.37 -8.50 9.97
CA LEU A 78 5.56 -7.64 10.84
C LEU A 78 6.37 -6.43 11.32
N ALA A 79 7.60 -6.65 11.80
CA ALA A 79 8.50 -5.57 12.20
C ALA A 79 8.77 -4.63 11.04
N TRP A 80 9.05 -5.14 9.84
CA TRP A 80 9.28 -4.29 8.67
C TRP A 80 8.06 -3.45 8.28
N LYS A 81 6.85 -4.02 8.30
CA LYS A 81 5.61 -3.26 8.07
C LYS A 81 5.45 -2.12 9.08
N ARG A 82 5.72 -2.38 10.36
CA ARG A 82 5.70 -1.36 11.42
C ARG A 82 6.74 -0.27 11.18
N GLU A 83 7.99 -0.64 10.90
CA GLU A 83 9.09 0.31 10.76
C GLU A 83 8.99 1.17 9.49
N MET A 84 8.28 0.72 8.45
CA MET A 84 7.95 1.56 7.29
C MET A 84 7.03 2.72 7.65
N LEU A 85 6.12 2.54 8.61
CA LEU A 85 5.25 3.60 9.12
C LEU A 85 5.98 4.45 10.17
N ARG A 86 6.81 3.84 11.02
CA ARG A 86 7.49 4.53 12.13
C ARG A 86 8.68 5.38 11.70
N GLU A 87 9.53 4.85 10.82
CA GLU A 87 10.77 5.51 10.37
C GLU A 87 11.02 5.24 8.87
N PRO A 88 10.15 5.73 7.96
CA PRO A 88 10.25 5.43 6.52
C PRO A 88 11.62 5.80 5.92
N SER A 89 12.23 6.90 6.34
CA SER A 89 13.55 7.35 5.84
C SER A 89 14.69 6.36 6.08
N LYS A 90 14.58 5.51 7.11
CA LYS A 90 15.58 4.48 7.44
C LYS A 90 15.19 3.11 6.92
N THR A 91 13.89 2.82 6.85
CA THR A 91 13.36 1.50 6.51
C THR A 91 13.18 1.30 5.01
N LEU A 92 12.82 2.37 4.27
CA LEU A 92 12.61 2.27 2.84
C LEU A 92 13.93 1.93 2.12
N PRO A 93 13.86 1.04 1.11
CA PRO A 93 14.98 0.79 0.21
C PRO A 93 15.50 2.11 -0.37
N PRO A 94 16.81 2.30 -0.59
CA PRO A 94 17.36 3.56 -1.08
C PRO A 94 16.65 4.11 -2.33
N LEU A 95 16.32 3.22 -3.28
CA LEU A 95 15.62 3.57 -4.52
C LEU A 95 14.18 4.04 -4.30
N ALA A 96 13.54 3.67 -3.18
CA ALA A 96 12.16 4.02 -2.85
C ALA A 96 12.04 5.13 -1.79
N ARG A 97 13.15 5.68 -1.29
CA ARG A 97 13.13 6.73 -0.25
C ARG A 97 12.46 8.02 -0.71
N PHE A 98 12.31 8.24 -2.00
CA PHE A 98 11.50 9.35 -2.50
C PHE A 98 10.05 9.29 -2.00
N LEU A 99 9.53 8.10 -1.67
CA LEU A 99 8.20 7.88 -1.11
C LEU A 99 8.08 8.19 0.40
N CYS A 100 9.10 8.76 1.04
CA CYS A 100 8.98 9.10 2.48
C CYS A 100 7.74 9.95 2.79
N PRO A 101 7.41 11.02 2.04
CA PRO A 101 6.21 11.83 2.31
C PRO A 101 4.91 11.03 2.23
N TRP A 102 4.86 10.03 1.32
CA TRP A 102 3.74 9.11 1.23
C TRP A 102 3.60 8.26 2.49
N TYR A 103 4.68 7.61 2.93
CA TYR A 103 4.64 6.76 4.14
C TYR A 103 4.42 7.53 5.44
N GLU A 104 4.90 8.77 5.53
CA GLU A 104 4.61 9.69 6.64
C GLU A 104 3.11 10.02 6.72
N GLU A 105 2.42 10.17 5.58
CA GLU A 105 0.98 10.37 5.59
C GLU A 105 0.21 9.08 5.94
N LEU A 106 0.69 7.91 5.48
CA LEU A 106 0.08 6.64 5.85
C LEU A 106 0.11 6.38 7.36
N SER A 107 1.16 6.80 8.05
CA SER A 107 1.27 6.60 9.49
C SER A 107 0.24 7.38 10.30
N GLU A 108 -0.38 8.41 9.72
CA GLU A 108 -1.43 9.21 10.36
C GLU A 108 -2.84 8.64 10.13
N LEU A 109 -3.00 7.70 9.19
CA LEU A 109 -4.29 7.08 8.89
C LEU A 109 -4.79 6.24 10.08
N ASN A 110 -6.03 6.46 10.47
CA ASN A 110 -6.69 5.79 11.58
C ASN A 110 -8.18 5.55 11.26
N ASP A 111 -8.86 4.80 12.13
CA ASP A 111 -10.26 4.41 11.91
C ASP A 111 -11.29 5.46 12.34
N LEU A 112 -10.83 6.55 12.98
CA LEU A 112 -11.70 7.58 13.56
C LEU A 112 -11.94 8.73 12.59
N VAL A 113 -10.96 9.04 11.75
CA VAL A 113 -11.00 10.18 10.83
C VAL A 113 -11.19 9.68 9.40
N PRO A 114 -12.12 10.27 8.62
CA PRO A 114 -12.25 9.95 7.20
C PRO A 114 -10.93 10.18 6.46
N ILE A 115 -10.62 9.27 5.52
CA ILE A 115 -9.40 9.34 4.72
C ILE A 115 -9.45 10.56 3.79
N ASP A 116 -8.45 11.42 3.87
CA ASP A 116 -8.25 12.51 2.91
C ASP A 116 -7.46 12.03 1.69
N TYR A 117 -8.19 11.48 0.72
CA TYR A 117 -7.60 11.01 -0.54
C TYR A 117 -6.94 12.13 -1.36
N ALA A 118 -7.37 13.39 -1.21
CA ALA A 118 -6.79 14.50 -1.95
C ALA A 118 -5.39 14.82 -1.42
N ASN A 119 -5.23 14.84 -0.09
CA ASN A 119 -3.93 15.02 0.54
C ASN A 119 -2.99 13.84 0.22
N LEU A 120 -3.46 12.60 0.32
CA LEU A 120 -2.68 11.41 -0.05
C LEU A 120 -2.16 11.49 -1.50
N LYS A 121 -3.01 11.91 -2.44
CA LYS A 121 -2.61 12.11 -3.84
C LYS A 121 -1.52 13.19 -3.97
N GLN A 122 -1.64 14.29 -3.22
CA GLN A 122 -0.63 15.34 -3.19
C GLN A 122 0.72 14.82 -2.67
N LYS A 123 0.73 13.95 -1.64
CA LYS A 123 1.97 13.37 -1.09
C LYS A 123 2.73 12.52 -2.09
N ILE A 124 2.03 11.81 -2.97
CA ILE A 124 2.67 11.10 -4.10
C ILE A 124 3.34 12.09 -5.07
N GLN A 125 2.69 13.21 -5.37
CA GLN A 125 3.26 14.24 -6.24
C GLN A 125 4.48 14.93 -5.60
N GLU A 126 4.41 15.19 -4.29
CA GLU A 126 5.52 15.76 -3.50
C GLU A 126 6.71 14.81 -3.36
N SER A 127 6.49 13.50 -3.52
CA SER A 127 7.55 12.48 -3.44
C SER A 127 8.55 12.59 -4.60
N LEU A 128 8.13 13.04 -5.78
CA LEU A 128 8.99 13.27 -6.95
C LEU A 128 8.58 14.56 -7.69
N PRO A 129 8.89 15.75 -7.14
CA PRO A 129 8.39 17.02 -7.69
C PRO A 129 8.96 17.35 -9.09
N ALA A 130 10.08 16.75 -9.47
CA ALA A 130 10.66 16.86 -10.81
C ALA A 130 9.95 15.98 -11.87
N HIS A 131 9.06 15.07 -11.45
CA HIS A 131 8.35 14.15 -12.32
C HIS A 131 6.85 14.47 -12.31
N ASN A 132 6.23 14.48 -13.49
CA ASN A 132 4.77 14.63 -13.57
C ASN A 132 4.11 13.26 -13.39
N ALA A 133 3.73 12.93 -12.15
CA ALA A 133 3.00 11.69 -11.84
C ALA A 133 1.60 11.60 -12.50
N SER A 134 1.14 12.66 -13.19
CA SER A 134 -0.10 12.68 -13.97
C SER A 134 0.15 12.61 -15.49
N ALA A 135 1.40 12.42 -15.92
CA ALA A 135 1.73 12.19 -17.32
C ALA A 135 1.16 10.85 -17.78
N ASP A 136 0.94 10.73 -19.09
CA ASP A 136 0.59 9.46 -19.70
C ASP A 136 1.74 8.46 -19.50
N LEU A 137 1.40 7.21 -19.22
CA LEU A 137 2.36 6.11 -19.18
C LEU A 137 2.58 5.62 -20.61
N TYR A 138 3.85 5.49 -21.00
CA TYR A 138 4.23 4.95 -22.29
C TYR A 138 4.83 3.56 -22.10
N LEU A 139 4.49 2.65 -23.00
CA LEU A 139 5.22 1.39 -23.11
C LEU A 139 6.23 1.60 -24.23
N GLU A 140 7.50 1.64 -23.87
CA GLU A 140 8.61 1.67 -24.82
C GLU A 140 9.24 0.29 -24.94
N ILE A 141 9.91 0.02 -26.06
CA ILE A 141 10.73 -1.18 -26.21
C ILE A 141 12.18 -0.71 -26.21
N GLU A 142 12.92 -1.00 -25.14
CA GLU A 142 14.37 -0.84 -25.08
C GLU A 142 15.02 -2.23 -25.13
N ASP A 143 15.98 -2.41 -26.04
CA ASP A 143 16.71 -3.68 -26.24
C ASP A 143 15.84 -4.94 -26.40
N GLY A 144 14.59 -4.78 -26.85
CA GLY A 144 13.64 -5.88 -27.05
C GLY A 144 12.80 -6.24 -25.83
N GLU A 145 12.95 -5.51 -24.72
CA GLU A 145 12.09 -5.62 -23.53
C GLU A 145 11.09 -4.47 -23.46
N GLU A 146 9.85 -4.78 -23.07
CA GLU A 146 8.82 -3.77 -22.82
C GLU A 146 9.13 -3.05 -21.50
N ILE A 147 9.41 -1.75 -21.58
CA ILE A 147 9.67 -0.88 -20.43
C ILE A 147 8.53 0.13 -20.31
N LEU A 148 8.05 0.30 -19.08
CA LEU A 148 7.05 1.32 -18.77
C LEU A 148 7.79 2.62 -18.41
N VAL A 149 7.51 3.69 -19.15
CA VAL A 149 8.19 5.00 -19.06
C VAL A 149 7.19 6.11 -18.78
#